data_AF-A0A7Y5HHS6-F1
#
_entry.id   AF-A0A7Y5HHS6-F1
#
_cell.length_a   1.000
_cell.length_b   1.000
_cell.length_c   1.000
_cell.angle_alpha   90.00
_cell.angle_beta   90.00
_cell.angle_gamma   90.00
#
_symmetry.space_group_name_H-M   'P 1'
#
loop_
_entity.id
_entity.type
_entity.pdbx_description
1 polymer ?
#
loop_
_entity_poly.entity_id
_entity_poly.type
_entity_poly.pdbx_seq_one_letter_code
_entity_poly.pdbx_strand_id
1 'polypeptide(L)'
;YGVEAGTVEGRTGVWSGGAKVCALGVRVAGGVSLHGLALNVATDLGGFGAIVPCGIRDAGVTSLERLLGTAPAMAEVMDRFEAAFRAEAEARAEPRTGAGEATAEDDR
;
A
#
# COMPACT_ATOMS: atom_id res chain seq x y z
N TYR A 1 11.92 -2.56 -9.47
CA TYR A 1 11.89 -1.82 -10.75
C TYR A 1 13.03 -0.80 -10.91
N GLY A 2 14.04 -0.72 -10.02
CA GLY A 2 15.07 0.31 -10.12
C GLY A 2 14.59 1.73 -9.80
N VAL A 3 13.40 1.84 -9.19
CA VAL A 3 12.81 3.10 -8.73
C VAL A 3 13.15 3.25 -7.25
N GLU A 4 13.81 4.35 -6.88
CA GLU A 4 13.99 4.72 -5.49
C GLU A 4 12.66 5.19 -4.90
N ALA A 5 12.21 4.53 -3.84
CA ALA A 5 10.95 4.84 -3.17
C ALA A 5 11.03 4.55 -1.67
N GLY A 6 10.25 5.26 -0.88
CA GLY A 6 10.25 5.10 0.57
C GLY A 6 9.08 5.79 1.26
N THR A 7 9.10 5.79 2.59
CA THR A 7 8.15 6.51 3.43
C THR A 7 8.63 7.94 3.69
N VAL A 8 7.69 8.86 3.85
CA VAL A 8 7.97 10.25 4.27
C VAL A 8 7.34 10.47 5.64
N GLU A 9 8.11 11.03 6.57
CA GLU A 9 7.63 11.30 7.93
C GLU A 9 6.34 12.15 7.92
N GLY A 10 5.36 11.73 8.73
CA GLY A 10 4.05 12.40 8.80
C GLY A 10 3.14 12.18 7.57
N ARG A 11 3.55 11.40 6.57
CA ARG A 11 2.78 11.19 5.34
C ARG A 11 2.62 9.72 4.99
N THR A 12 1.39 9.21 5.07
CA THR A 12 1.09 7.80 4.76
C THR A 12 1.34 7.46 3.28
N GLY A 13 1.68 6.20 3.02
CA GLY A 13 1.92 5.67 1.68
C GLY A 13 3.40 5.61 1.30
N VAL A 14 3.66 5.28 0.04
CA VAL A 14 4.99 5.18 -0.55
C VAL A 14 5.21 6.32 -1.53
N TRP A 15 6.39 6.91 -1.50
CA TRP A 15 6.74 8.14 -2.20
C TRP A 15 8.01 7.95 -3.02
N SER A 16 8.09 8.63 -4.17
CA SER A 16 9.27 8.68 -5.03
C SER A 16 9.35 10.05 -5.70
N GLY A 17 10.54 10.65 -5.73
CA GLY A 17 10.76 11.97 -6.36
C GLY A 17 9.83 13.08 -5.83
N GLY A 18 9.41 13.01 -4.56
CA GLY A 18 8.50 13.99 -3.94
C GLY A 18 7.01 13.78 -4.24
N ALA A 19 6.63 12.74 -4.98
CA ALA A 19 5.24 12.42 -5.31
C ALA A 19 4.82 11.04 -4.76
N LYS A 20 3.54 10.88 -4.40
CA LYS A 20 3.02 9.62 -3.86
C LYS A 20 2.77 8.62 -4.99
N VAL A 21 3.36 7.43 -4.91
CA VAL A 21 3.16 6.34 -5.88
C VAL A 21 2.20 5.27 -5.36
N CYS A 22 2.09 5.10 -4.05
CA CYS A 22 1.19 4.13 -3.44
C CYS A 22 0.46 4.74 -2.24
N ALA A 23 -0.87 4.68 -2.23
CA ALA A 23 -1.66 5.03 -1.07
C ALA A 23 -1.73 3.83 -0.10
N LEU A 24 -1.73 4.10 1.20
CA LEU A 24 -1.92 3.09 2.25
C LEU A 24 -3.04 3.56 3.17
N GLY A 25 -4.03 2.71 3.38
CA GLY A 25 -5.11 2.92 4.33
C GLY A 25 -5.60 1.57 4.80
N VAL A 26 -5.33 1.26 6.07
CA VAL A 26 -5.71 -0.01 6.69
C VAL A 26 -6.52 0.25 7.94
N ARG A 27 -7.43 -0.68 8.25
CA ARG A 27 -8.15 -0.74 9.50
C ARG A 27 -8.05 -2.14 10.05
N VAL A 28 -7.96 -2.32 11.36
CA VAL A 28 -8.07 -3.64 12.00
C VAL A 28 -9.37 -3.69 12.78
N ALA A 29 -10.14 -4.76 12.57
CA ALA A 29 -11.37 -5.03 13.30
C ALA A 29 -11.49 -6.54 13.56
N GLY A 30 -11.77 -6.94 14.81
CA GLY A 30 -11.86 -8.35 15.18
C GLY A 30 -10.58 -9.16 14.92
N GLY A 31 -9.40 -8.53 14.97
CA GLY A 31 -8.11 -9.18 14.68
C GLY A 31 -7.81 -9.40 13.20
N VAL A 32 -8.63 -8.86 12.28
CA VAL A 32 -8.45 -8.98 10.83
C VAL A 32 -8.26 -7.60 10.21
N SER A 33 -7.33 -7.48 9.26
CA SER A 33 -7.11 -6.25 8.49
C SER A 33 -8.17 -6.07 7.39
N LEU A 34 -8.56 -4.81 7.19
CA LEU A 34 -9.49 -4.34 6.18
C LEU A 34 -8.79 -3.27 5.33
N HIS A 35 -9.26 -3.12 4.09
CA HIS A 35 -8.68 -2.25 3.06
C HIS A 35 -7.27 -2.72 2.65
N GLY A 36 -6.27 -1.82 2.61
CA GLY A 36 -4.93 -2.18 2.16
C GLY A 36 -4.18 -1.01 1.56
N LEU A 37 -3.63 -1.24 0.37
CA LEU A 37 -2.85 -0.28 -0.37
C LEU A 37 -3.32 -0.20 -1.83
N ALA A 38 -3.02 0.93 -2.47
CA ALA A 38 -3.32 1.17 -3.87
C ALA A 38 -2.08 1.73 -4.57
N LEU A 39 -1.39 0.88 -5.33
CA LEU A 39 -0.20 1.22 -6.11
C LEU A 39 -0.62 1.74 -7.49
N ASN A 40 -0.17 2.94 -7.84
CA ASN A 40 -0.40 3.50 -9.17
C ASN A 40 0.57 2.87 -10.18
N VAL A 41 0.07 2.06 -11.11
CA VAL A 41 0.88 1.40 -12.15
C VAL A 41 0.82 2.19 -13.46
N ALA A 42 -0.30 2.08 -14.16
CA ALA A 42 -0.64 2.83 -15.39
C ALA A 42 -1.88 3.71 -15.15
N THR A 43 -2.04 4.18 -13.91
CA THR A 43 -3.24 4.91 -13.47
C THR A 43 -3.33 6.26 -14.17
N ASP A 44 -4.51 6.61 -14.70
CA ASP A 44 -4.79 7.98 -15.11
C ASP A 44 -4.77 8.89 -13.88
N LEU A 45 -3.73 9.72 -13.78
CA LEU A 45 -3.55 10.61 -12.65
C LEU A 45 -4.36 11.90 -12.76
N GLY A 46 -5.03 12.17 -13.90
CA GLY A 46 -5.86 13.36 -14.10
C GLY A 46 -6.97 13.48 -13.06
N GLY A 47 -7.55 12.36 -12.64
CA GLY A 47 -8.60 12.32 -11.60
C GLY A 47 -8.16 12.86 -10.24
N PHE A 48 -6.85 12.80 -9.90
CA PHE A 48 -6.35 13.34 -8.64
C PHE A 48 -6.40 14.87 -8.56
N GLY A 49 -6.50 15.56 -9.70
CA GLY A 49 -6.66 17.02 -9.74
C GLY A 49 -8.01 17.51 -9.21
N ALA A 50 -9.01 16.62 -9.10
CA ALA A 50 -10.35 16.95 -8.60
C ALA A 50 -10.49 16.82 -7.07
N ILE A 51 -9.45 16.34 -6.37
CA ILE A 51 -9.48 16.07 -4.93
C ILE A 51 -8.24 16.63 -4.24
N VAL A 52 -8.27 16.70 -2.91
CA VAL A 52 -7.05 16.87 -2.09
C VAL A 52 -6.66 15.48 -1.55
N PRO A 53 -5.79 14.73 -2.25
CA PRO A 53 -5.52 13.34 -1.92
C PRO A 53 -4.83 13.23 -0.56
N CYS A 54 -5.42 12.41 0.33
CA CYS A 54 -4.94 12.20 1.70
C CYS A 54 -4.79 13.51 2.51
N GLY A 55 -5.50 14.59 2.15
CA GLY A 55 -5.38 15.90 2.81
C GLY A 55 -4.09 16.68 2.50
N ILE A 56 -3.25 16.18 1.60
CA ILE A 56 -1.94 16.76 1.26
C ILE A 56 -2.11 17.69 0.06
N ARG A 57 -1.70 18.96 0.21
CA ARG A 57 -1.85 20.01 -0.82
C ARG A 57 -0.56 20.41 -1.50
N ASP A 58 0.58 20.09 -0.89
CA ASP A 58 1.91 20.53 -1.30
C ASP A 58 2.70 19.43 -2.04
N ALA A 59 2.06 18.31 -2.37
CA ALA A 59 2.67 17.22 -3.11
C ALA A 59 1.66 16.55 -4.05
N GLY A 60 2.16 16.07 -5.19
CA GLY A 60 1.37 15.36 -6.18
C GLY A 60 1.39 13.85 -6.01
N VAL A 61 0.82 13.17 -7.01
CA VAL A 61 0.87 11.71 -7.19
C VAL A 61 1.67 11.36 -8.43
N THR A 62 2.22 10.14 -8.45
CA THR A 62 2.92 9.56 -9.59
C THR A 62 2.48 8.11 -9.80
N SER A 63 2.99 7.46 -10.86
CA SER A 63 2.74 6.06 -11.20
C SER A 63 4.03 5.38 -11.65
N LEU A 64 4.06 4.04 -11.65
CA LEU A 64 5.20 3.30 -12.22
C LEU A 64 5.45 3.68 -13.68
N GLU A 65 4.39 3.85 -14.48
CA GLU A 65 4.50 4.31 -15.86
C GLU A 65 5.21 5.65 -15.99
N ARG A 66 4.86 6.65 -15.17
CA ARG A 66 5.54 7.96 -15.20
C ARG A 66 7.00 7.88 -14.75
N LEU A 67 7.31 7.02 -13.77
CA LEU A 67 8.66 6.87 -13.24
C LEU A 67 9.58 6.06 -14.16
N LEU A 68 9.04 5.09 -14.89
CA LEU A 68 9.79 4.20 -15.78
C LEU A 68 9.76 4.62 -17.25
N GLY A 69 8.85 5.54 -17.62
CA GLY A 69 8.57 5.93 -19.00
C GLY A 69 7.66 4.96 -19.76
N THR A 70 7.36 3.79 -19.20
CA THR A 70 6.41 2.81 -19.73
C THR A 70 5.78 2.01 -18.59
N ALA A 71 4.53 1.59 -18.77
CA ALA A 71 3.85 0.77 -17.79
C ALA A 71 4.35 -0.68 -17.84
N PRO A 72 4.79 -1.27 -16.72
CA PRO A 72 4.98 -2.72 -16.64
C PRO A 72 3.64 -3.44 -16.77
N ALA A 73 3.66 -4.68 -17.26
CA ALA A 73 2.46 -5.50 -17.35
C ALA A 73 1.87 -5.74 -15.95
N MET A 74 0.54 -5.63 -15.81
CA MET A 74 -0.12 -5.82 -14.52
C MET A 74 0.13 -7.20 -13.90
N ALA A 75 0.24 -8.25 -14.71
CA ALA A 75 0.61 -9.59 -14.25
C ALA A 75 1.98 -9.60 -13.55
N GLU A 76 2.99 -8.98 -14.17
CA GLU A 76 4.33 -8.87 -13.57
C GLU A 76 4.28 -8.08 -12.25
N VAL A 77 3.49 -7.00 -12.19
CA VAL A 77 3.33 -6.22 -10.96
C VAL A 77 2.72 -7.07 -9.84
N MET A 78 1.69 -7.86 -10.15
CA MET A 78 1.05 -8.76 -9.18
C MET A 78 2.04 -9.83 -8.67
N ASP A 79 2.78 -10.49 -9.58
CA ASP A 79 3.75 -11.52 -9.21
C ASP A 79 4.84 -10.97 -8.29
N ARG A 80 5.39 -9.79 -8.63
CA ARG A 80 6.41 -9.14 -7.80
C ARG A 80 5.84 -8.66 -6.47
N PHE A 81 4.61 -8.15 -6.45
CA PHE A 81 3.96 -7.71 -5.22
C PHE A 81 3.71 -8.89 -4.28
N GLU A 82 3.19 -10.01 -4.78
CA GLU A 82 2.95 -11.20 -3.98
C GLU A 82 4.26 -11.72 -3.38
N ALA A 83 5.31 -11.84 -4.20
CA ALA A 83 6.63 -12.28 -3.73
C ALA A 83 7.18 -11.38 -2.63
N ALA A 84 7.11 -10.05 -2.81
CA ALA A 84 7.57 -9.09 -1.81
C ALA A 84 6.74 -9.13 -0.53
N PHE A 85 5.41 -9.18 -0.65
CA PHE A 85 4.51 -9.22 0.49
C PHE A 85 4.70 -10.50 1.31
N ARG A 86 4.85 -11.64 0.64
CA ARG A 86 5.14 -12.94 1.27
C ARG A 86 6.46 -12.89 2.05
N ALA A 87 7.53 -12.41 1.42
CA ALA A 87 8.84 -12.29 2.08
C ALA A 87 8.78 -11.39 3.32
N GLU A 88 8.09 -10.24 3.24
CA GLU A 88 7.91 -9.34 4.39
C GLU A 88 7.03 -9.98 5.49
N ALA A 89 5.97 -10.69 5.13
CA ALA A 89 5.11 -11.37 6.08
C ALA A 89 5.85 -12.48 6.82
N GLU A 90 6.68 -13.25 6.11
CA GLU A 90 7.52 -14.31 6.69
C GLU A 90 8.59 -13.72 7.61
N ALA A 91 9.27 -12.65 7.19
CA ALA A 91 10.28 -11.98 8.00
C ALA A 91 9.72 -11.37 9.30
N ARG A 92 8.41 -11.04 9.31
CA ARG A 92 7.71 -10.42 10.45
C ARG A 92 6.81 -11.40 11.21
N ALA A 93 6.79 -12.66 10.82
CA ALA A 93 5.98 -13.66 11.49
C ALA A 93 6.56 -13.95 12.88
N GLU A 94 5.81 -13.61 13.93
CA GLU A 94 6.05 -14.20 15.24
C GLU A 94 5.54 -15.65 15.25
N PRO A 95 6.20 -16.58 15.95
CA PRO A 95 5.66 -17.92 16.12
C PRO A 95 4.31 -17.81 16.82
N ARG A 96 3.24 -18.26 16.15
CA ARG A 96 1.90 -18.29 16.73
C ARG A 96 1.89 -19.25 17.92
N THR A 97 2.01 -18.73 19.13
CA THR A 97 1.77 -19.48 20.36
C THR A 97 0.28 -19.48 20.66
N GLY A 98 -0.36 -20.64 20.52
CA GLY A 98 -1.69 -20.94 21.05
C GLY A 98 -2.87 -20.47 20.18
N ALA A 99 -3.70 -21.43 19.76
CA ALA A 99 -5.09 -21.15 19.43
C ALA A 99 -5.80 -20.77 20.74
N GLY A 100 -5.97 -19.47 20.99
CA GLY A 100 -6.87 -19.00 22.03
C GLY A 100 -8.29 -19.42 21.66
N GLU A 101 -8.88 -20.29 22.47
CA GLU A 101 -10.29 -20.65 22.41
C GLU A 101 -11.13 -19.37 22.35
N ALA A 102 -11.95 -19.25 21.31
CA ALA A 102 -12.97 -18.24 21.25
C ALA A 102 -14.02 -18.55 22.32
N THR A 103 -13.90 -17.95 23.50
CA THR A 103 -15.04 -17.81 24.41
C THR A 103 -15.93 -16.71 23.84
N ALA A 104 -17.10 -17.12 23.33
CA ALA A 104 -18.19 -16.24 22.99
C ALA A 104 -18.79 -15.65 24.28
N GLU A 105 -18.75 -14.32 24.43
CA GLU A 105 -19.56 -13.53 25.37
C GLU A 105 -19.38 -12.04 25.00
N ASP A 106 -20.35 -11.14 24.90
CA ASP A 106 -21.82 -11.14 24.83
C ASP A 106 -22.19 -9.74 24.30
N ASP A 107 -23.32 -9.64 23.64
CA ASP A 107 -23.94 -8.44 23.08
C ASP A 107 -24.37 -7.47 24.21
N ARG A 108 -23.86 -6.23 24.22
CA ARG A 108 -24.53 -5.04 24.80
C ARG A 108 -23.85 -3.73 24.45
#